data_AF-A0A212KK57-F1
#
_entry.id   AF-A0A212KK57-F1
#
_cell.length_a   1.000
_cell.length_b   1.000
_cell.length_c   1.000
_cell.angle_alpha   90.00
_cell.angle_beta   90.00
_cell.angle_gamma   90.00
#
_symmetry.space_group_name_H-M   'P 1'
#
loop_
_entity.id
_entity.type
_entity.pdbx_description
1 polymer ?
#
loop_
_entity_poly.entity_id
_entity_poly.type
_entity_poly.pdbx_seq_one_letter_code
_entity_poly.pdbx_strand_id
1 'polypeptide(L)' 'MLTVNDLTELENYIRSGELEADFKDGCENDRFYLLELLEKLMDVSELADAAATRLIFKGLPVPPPPTEK' A
#
# COMPACT_ATOMS: atom_id res chain seq x y z
N MET A 1 15.22 -1.23 8.78
CA MET A 1 13.85 -1.79 8.85
C MET A 1 12.91 -0.66 8.50
N LEU A 2 11.94 -0.89 7.62
CA LEU A 2 10.94 0.12 7.29
C LEU A 2 10.20 0.53 8.57
N THR A 3 10.14 1.84 8.85
CA THR A 3 9.52 2.41 10.05
C THR A 3 8.17 3.05 9.72
N VAL A 4 7.37 3.31 10.75
CA VAL A 4 6.12 4.08 10.59
C VAL A 4 6.40 5.50 10.10
N ASN A 5 7.53 6.09 10.49
CA ASN A 5 7.92 7.42 10.02
C ASN A 5 8.20 7.42 8.52
N ASP A 6 8.92 6.42 8.00
CA ASP A 6 9.18 6.29 6.56
C ASP A 6 7.86 6.18 5.75
N LEU A 7 6.87 5.44 6.29
CA LEU A 7 5.55 5.32 5.68
C LEU A 7 4.75 6.64 5.75
N THR A 8 4.91 7.39 6.84
CA THR A 8 4.25 8.70 7.01
C THR A 8 4.84 9.73 6.05
N GLU A 9 6.14 9.73 5.86
CA GLU A 9 6.81 10.59 4.87
C GLU A 9 6.35 10.24 3.45
N LEU A 10 6.24 8.96 3.12
CA LEU A 10 5.69 8.52 1.83
C LEU A 10 4.22 8.94 1.66
N GLU A 11 3.39 8.79 2.69
CA GLU A 11 1.99 9.24 2.66
C GLU A 11 1.89 10.76 2.43
N ASN A 12 2.75 11.54 3.08
CA ASN A 12 2.83 12.98 2.88
C ASN A 12 3.27 13.34 1.46
N TYR A 13 4.29 12.67 0.92
CA TYR A 13 4.75 12.86 -0.46
C TYR A 13 3.65 12.62 -1.49
N ILE A 14 2.83 11.57 -1.30
CA ILE A 14 1.70 11.26 -2.18
C ILE A 14 0.56 12.29 -2.03
N ARG A 15 0.31 12.80 -0.81
CA ARG A 15 -0.81 13.73 -0.55
C ARG A 15 -0.49 15.20 -0.80
N SER A 16 0.78 15.58 -0.76
CA SER A 16 1.23 16.97 -0.85
C SER A 16 1.12 17.54 -2.26
N GLY A 17 0.99 16.70 -3.29
CA GLY A 17 1.11 17.09 -4.69
C GLY A 17 2.55 17.05 -5.21
N GLU A 18 3.53 16.72 -4.35
CA GLU A 18 4.94 16.61 -4.74
C GLU A 18 5.16 15.45 -5.72
N LEU A 19 4.47 14.32 -5.53
CA LEU A 19 4.54 13.19 -6.46
C LEU A 19 4.08 13.58 -7.87
N GLU A 20 2.98 14.32 -8.01
CA GLU A 20 2.49 14.79 -9.30
C GLU A 20 3.43 15.81 -9.94
N ALA A 21 4.07 16.66 -9.12
CA ALA A 21 5.08 17.60 -9.60
C ALA A 21 6.31 16.86 -10.13
N ASP A 22 6.85 15.92 -9.37
CA ASP A 22 8.01 15.09 -9.78
C ASP A 22 7.69 14.25 -11.02
N PHE A 23 6.49 13.69 -11.10
CA PHE A 23 6.06 12.95 -12.28
C PHE A 23 5.97 13.85 -13.52
N LYS A 24 5.44 15.07 -13.37
CA LYS A 24 5.31 16.02 -14.48
C LYS A 24 6.68 16.50 -14.96
N ASP A 25 7.57 16.84 -14.04
CA ASP A 25 8.86 17.44 -14.35
C ASP A 25 9.95 16.41 -14.64
N GLY A 26 9.74 15.15 -14.24
CA GLY A 26 10.64 14.02 -14.47
C GLY A 26 10.77 13.61 -15.94
N CYS A 27 11.91 13.01 -16.27
CA CYS A 27 12.11 12.42 -17.60
C CYS A 27 11.37 11.08 -17.73
N GLU A 28 11.38 10.48 -18.92
CA GLU A 28 10.68 9.23 -19.18
C GLU A 28 11.07 8.10 -18.20
N ASN A 29 12.36 7.94 -17.92
CA ASN A 29 12.84 6.93 -16.98
C ASN A 29 12.34 7.18 -15.55
N ASP A 30 12.34 8.43 -15.10
CA ASP A 30 11.87 8.80 -13.75
C ASP A 30 10.36 8.54 -13.60
N ARG A 31 9.60 8.86 -14.64
CA ARG A 31 8.16 8.59 -14.69
C ARG A 31 7.86 7.10 -14.61
N PHE A 32 8.57 6.28 -15.39
CA PHE A 32 8.41 4.83 -15.32
C PHE A 32 8.76 4.28 -13.95
N TYR A 33 9.84 4.78 -13.34
CA TYR A 33 10.23 4.40 -12.00
C TYR A 33 9.17 4.76 -10.95
N LEU A 34 8.60 5.97 -11.01
CA LEU A 34 7.53 6.39 -10.10
C LEU A 34 6.29 5.50 -10.25
N LEU A 35 5.92 5.11 -11.48
CA LEU A 35 4.80 4.19 -11.71
C LEU A 35 5.08 2.80 -11.15
N GLU A 36 6.29 2.26 -11.36
CA GLU A 36 6.71 0.97 -10.80
C GLU A 36 6.70 1.00 -9.26
N LEU A 37 7.14 2.10 -8.65
CA LEU A 37 7.10 2.30 -7.20
C LEU A 37 5.65 2.25 -6.68
N LEU A 38 4.73 2.95 -7.34
CA LEU A 38 3.31 2.98 -6.96
C LEU A 38 2.67 1.60 -7.11
N GLU A 39 2.93 0.90 -8.22
CA GLU A 39 2.47 -0.47 -8.43
C GLU A 39 2.97 -1.40 -7.31
N LYS A 40 4.25 -1.31 -6.97
CA LYS A 40 4.81 -2.13 -5.89
C LYS A 40 4.20 -1.81 -4.53
N LEU A 41 3.92 -0.54 -4.27
CA LEU A 41 3.27 -0.11 -3.03
C LEU A 41 1.86 -0.71 -2.91
N MET A 42 1.11 -0.76 -4.02
CA MET A 42 -0.22 -1.40 -4.06
C MET A 42 -0.14 -2.89 -3.69
N ASP A 43 0.76 -3.65 -4.30
CA ASP A 43 0.98 -5.07 -3.98
C ASP A 43 1.28 -5.30 -2.49
N VAL A 44 2.17 -4.45 -1.94
CA VAL A 44 2.57 -4.55 -0.53
C VAL A 44 1.41 -4.18 0.39
N SER A 45 0.57 -3.21 0.00
CA SER A 45 -0.60 -2.81 0.77
C SER A 45 -1.63 -3.95 0.88
N GLU A 46 -1.90 -4.67 -0.21
CA GLU A 46 -2.79 -5.83 -0.22
C GLU A 46 -2.21 -6.98 0.64
N LEU A 47 -0.91 -7.24 0.52
CA LEU A 47 -0.24 -8.25 1.34
C LEU A 47 -0.29 -7.89 2.84
N ALA A 48 -0.12 -6.60 3.18
CA ALA A 48 -0.18 -6.10 4.54
C ALA A 48 -1.59 -6.26 5.14
N ASP A 49 -2.65 -5.94 4.38
CA ASP A 49 -4.03 -6.16 4.80
C ASP A 49 -4.33 -7.64 5.05
N ALA A 50 -3.96 -8.51 4.10
CA ALA A 50 -4.12 -9.95 4.26
C ALA A 50 -3.33 -10.47 5.48
N ALA A 51 -2.13 -9.94 5.73
CA ALA A 51 -1.35 -10.28 6.92
C ALA A 51 -2.02 -9.79 8.21
N ALA A 52 -2.52 -8.56 8.25
CA ALA A 52 -3.25 -8.00 9.38
C ALA A 52 -4.49 -8.84 9.72
N THR A 53 -5.30 -9.17 8.70
CA THR A 53 -6.45 -10.07 8.83
C THR A 53 -6.02 -11.42 9.43
N ARG A 54 -5.00 -12.07 8.87
CA ARG A 54 -4.49 -13.34 9.41
C ARG A 54 -4.02 -13.23 10.86
N LEU A 55 -3.40 -12.11 11.25
CA LEU A 55 -2.90 -11.89 12.61
C LEU A 55 -4.04 -11.63 13.61
N ILE A 56 -5.03 -10.82 13.23
CA ILE A 56 -6.20 -10.51 14.07
C ILE A 56 -7.07 -11.76 14.27
N PHE A 57 -7.27 -12.56 13.23
CA PHE A 57 -8.17 -13.72 13.26
C PHE A 57 -7.47 -15.05 13.52
N LYS A 58 -6.15 -15.09 13.73
CA LYS A 58 -5.45 -16.31 14.15
C LYS A 58 -5.91 -16.72 15.56
N GLY A 59 -6.73 -17.77 15.66
CA GLY A 59 -7.23 -18.31 16.92
C GLY A 59 -8.69 -17.98 17.25
N LEU A 60 -9.37 -17.20 16.42
CA LEU A 60 -10.81 -17.00 16.50
C LEU A 60 -11.52 -18.03 15.59
N PRO A 61 -12.61 -18.68 16.04
CA PRO A 61 -13.39 -19.55 15.16
C PRO A 61 -13.94 -18.70 14.03
N VAL A 62 -13.61 -19.06 12.79
CA VAL A 62 -14.19 -18.45 11.59
C VAL A 62 -15.71 -18.65 11.68
N PRO A 63 -16.54 -17.59 11.62
CA PRO A 63 -17.98 -17.76 11.62
C PRO A 63 -18.38 -18.62 10.42
N PRO A 64 -19.28 -19.59 10.59
CA PRO A 64 -19.70 -20.45 9.49
C PRO A 64 -20.27 -19.60 8.36
N PRO A 65 -20.09 -20.03 7.09
CA PRO A 65 -20.64 -19.31 5.95
C PRO A 65 -22.16 -19.11 6.12
N PRO A 66 -22.73 -18.00 5.60
CA PRO A 66 -24.16 -17.74 5.72
C PRO A 66 -24.93 -18.93 5.15
N THR A 67 -25.81 -19.52 5.96
CA THR A 67 -26.72 -20.55 5.47
C THR A 67 -27.74 -19.84 4.59
N GLU A 68 -27.64 -20.00 3.27
CA GLU A 68 -28.69 -19.58 2.36
C GLU A 68 -30.01 -20.24 2.80
N LYS A 69 -31.03 -19.40 3.01
CA LYS A 69 -32.43 -19.82 3.17
C LYS A 69 -33.14 -19.71 1.84
#